data_AF-A0A7S8J244-F1
#
_entry.id   AF-A0A7S8J244-F1
#
_cell.length_a   1.000
_cell.length_b   1.000
_cell.length_c   1.000
_cell.angle_alpha   90.00
_cell.angle_beta   90.00
_cell.angle_gamma   90.00
#
_symmetry.space_group_name_H-M   'P 1'
#
loop_
_entity.id
_entity.type
_entity.pdbx_description
1 polymer ?
#
loop_
_entity_poly.entity_id
_entity_poly.type
_entity_poly.pdbx_seq_one_letter_code
_entity_poly.pdbx_strand_id
1 'polypeptide(L)'
;NKNKITRSYHTTSKLNNNENFKSDIIKELYKNRIAPVKAFSDKVIISCFNILDLEKRTEFIRNLKEIPNYDKGGIYIFQYNNDPLVYYIGRTSSFSDRFKSHIKHKTSDKFHVFANLVGWNNFTVSIIEICDRSEHGIRENFYLQKYLPLLNSTFNSNFSETSVYKTLRSILKSKQEALTKEKLREISLNSSTTLSIEVLVYNYNGINIDKNSRNFISISEACKHTGIARDTISAYLDTNVPIKGLLFFSKPIEELKLALNLVKESEKSLPISNLESKPVWVYSIYSNNKVLLVNNEPFKSRESTAKFLNTSHNVVRYYMDSWEGRGYRGYFLFSRPLTDKEINSLREIWILEPLTRKTQVWAYDTKSMELINNSSFESMQKCAEFFNVDYRSISNNLDTKLTINKGGQFIYLFSNEIDKTTLQELSLNPQKAKNAVSPIWVYKKSNDQYILLSKNQPFKSKLQASKELGISSKTITKYENTNNDYKGLYFFNTKQ
;
A
#
# COMPACT_ATOMS: atom_id res chain seq x y z
N ASN A 1 49.23 -34.68 49.61
CA ASN A 1 49.17 -34.69 48.14
C ASN A 1 47.73 -34.94 47.70
N LYS A 2 47.16 -34.01 46.93
CA LYS A 2 45.84 -34.02 46.25
C LYS A 2 44.58 -34.01 47.13
N ASN A 3 44.07 -32.79 47.38
CA ASN A 3 42.70 -32.55 47.86
C ASN A 3 41.73 -32.32 46.69
N LYS A 4 40.58 -32.99 46.78
CA LYS A 4 39.33 -32.79 46.03
C LYS A 4 38.80 -31.37 46.27
N ILE A 5 38.43 -30.66 45.20
CA ILE A 5 37.48 -29.54 45.27
C ILE A 5 36.46 -29.71 44.15
N THR A 6 35.24 -30.06 44.56
CA THR A 6 34.00 -29.96 43.81
C THR A 6 33.66 -28.48 43.62
N ARG A 7 33.59 -28.00 42.37
CA ARG A 7 32.98 -26.69 42.05
C ARG A 7 31.54 -26.90 41.59
N SER A 8 30.62 -26.52 42.48
CA SER A 8 29.24 -26.21 42.12
C SER A 8 29.27 -24.99 41.19
N TYR A 9 28.59 -25.06 40.05
CA TYR A 9 28.42 -23.93 39.14
C TYR A 9 26.99 -23.43 39.21
N HIS A 10 26.88 -22.15 39.58
CA HIS A 10 25.71 -21.28 39.60
C HIS A 10 24.71 -21.52 38.47
N THR A 11 23.48 -21.90 38.85
CA THR A 11 22.31 -21.99 37.97
C THR A 11 21.32 -20.82 38.14
N THR A 12 21.66 -19.78 38.90
CA THR A 12 20.73 -18.68 39.22
C THR A 12 20.87 -17.42 38.35
N SER A 13 21.88 -17.30 37.47
CA SER A 13 22.08 -16.09 36.64
C SER A 13 21.47 -16.14 35.22
N LYS A 14 21.01 -17.31 34.75
CA LYS A 14 20.43 -17.45 33.40
C LYS A 14 18.93 -17.14 33.31
N LEU A 15 18.20 -17.17 34.42
CA LEU A 15 16.76 -16.87 34.44
C LEU A 15 16.48 -15.36 34.44
N ASN A 16 17.22 -14.58 35.24
CA ASN A 16 17.05 -13.11 35.29
C ASN A 16 17.40 -12.39 33.98
N ASN A 17 18.33 -12.92 33.19
CA ASN A 17 18.69 -12.33 31.89
C ASN A 17 17.57 -12.47 30.84
N ASN A 18 16.72 -13.49 30.96
CA ASN A 18 15.68 -13.75 29.96
C ASN A 18 14.42 -12.89 30.21
N GLU A 19 14.09 -12.61 31.48
CA GLU A 19 13.00 -11.69 31.82
C GLU A 19 13.34 -10.24 31.52
N ASN A 20 14.57 -9.80 31.83
CA ASN A 20 15.04 -8.46 31.48
C ASN A 20 15.05 -8.25 29.95
N PHE A 21 15.52 -9.24 29.19
CA PHE A 21 15.50 -9.20 27.71
C PHE A 21 14.08 -9.10 27.14
N LYS A 22 13.12 -9.89 27.66
CA LYS A 22 11.71 -9.80 27.25
C LYS A 22 11.08 -8.45 27.60
N SER A 23 11.36 -7.93 28.79
CA SER A 23 10.91 -6.61 29.23
C SER A 23 11.40 -5.51 28.29
N ASP A 24 12.68 -5.56 27.90
CA ASP A 24 13.28 -4.55 27.04
C ASP A 24 12.75 -4.59 25.59
N ILE A 25 12.51 -5.79 25.04
CA ILE A 25 11.86 -5.91 23.73
C ILE A 25 10.43 -5.35 23.78
N ILE A 26 9.65 -5.66 24.83
CA ILE A 26 8.29 -5.13 24.97
C ILE A 26 8.34 -3.60 25.07
N LYS A 27 9.22 -3.02 25.88
CA LYS A 27 9.42 -1.55 25.95
C LYS A 27 9.71 -0.94 24.57
N GLU A 28 10.55 -1.58 23.77
CA GLU A 28 10.84 -1.12 22.39
C GLU A 28 9.59 -1.17 21.48
N LEU A 29 8.66 -2.12 21.67
CA LEU A 29 7.40 -2.12 20.93
C LEU A 29 6.51 -0.90 21.23
N TYR A 30 6.66 -0.30 22.42
CA TYR A 30 5.89 0.86 22.89
C TYR A 30 6.56 2.21 22.62
N LYS A 31 7.87 2.24 22.38
CA LYS A 31 8.70 3.47 22.31
C LYS A 31 8.18 4.58 21.39
N ASN A 32 7.47 4.22 20.32
CA ASN A 32 6.91 5.18 19.34
C ASN A 32 5.39 5.14 19.27
N ARG A 33 4.73 4.58 20.28
CA ARG A 33 3.29 4.34 20.26
C ARG A 33 2.53 5.48 20.91
N ILE A 34 1.67 6.13 20.13
CA ILE A 34 0.87 7.29 20.58
C ILE A 34 -0.45 6.85 21.24
N ALA A 35 -1.11 5.80 20.73
CA ALA A 35 -2.40 5.35 21.24
C ALA A 35 -2.27 4.11 22.13
N PRO A 36 -2.97 4.03 23.29
CA PRO A 36 -2.88 2.88 24.18
C PRO A 36 -3.41 1.59 23.49
N VAL A 37 -2.78 0.45 23.78
CA VAL A 37 -3.32 -0.86 23.39
C VAL A 37 -4.45 -1.20 24.37
N LYS A 38 -5.56 -1.77 23.88
CA LYS A 38 -6.56 -2.36 24.77
C LYS A 38 -6.36 -3.86 24.82
N ALA A 39 -6.53 -4.48 25.98
CA ALA A 39 -6.56 -5.95 26.05
C ALA A 39 -7.73 -6.46 25.19
N PHE A 40 -7.53 -7.56 24.49
CA PHE A 40 -8.61 -8.20 23.75
C PHE A 40 -9.62 -8.80 24.74
N SER A 41 -10.90 -8.48 24.58
CA SER A 41 -11.96 -8.86 25.55
C SER A 41 -13.19 -9.49 24.92
N ASP A 42 -13.25 -9.60 23.58
CA ASP A 42 -14.41 -10.23 22.93
C ASP A 42 -14.36 -11.76 23.06
N LYS A 43 -15.51 -12.39 22.86
CA LYS A 43 -15.64 -13.84 22.91
C LYS A 43 -14.76 -14.47 21.83
N VAL A 44 -13.94 -15.41 22.25
CA VAL A 44 -13.16 -16.29 21.38
C VAL A 44 -13.99 -17.53 21.05
N ILE A 45 -13.92 -17.99 19.81
CA ILE A 45 -14.60 -19.20 19.34
C ILE A 45 -13.82 -20.45 19.77
N ILE A 46 -12.53 -20.50 19.43
CA ILE A 46 -11.63 -21.61 19.75
C ILE A 46 -10.18 -21.13 19.80
N SER A 47 -9.34 -21.78 20.61
CA SER A 47 -7.93 -21.41 20.84
C SER A 47 -6.97 -22.60 20.72
N CYS A 48 -5.71 -22.32 20.39
CA CYS A 48 -4.57 -23.23 20.39
C CYS A 48 -3.38 -22.55 21.07
N PHE A 49 -3.00 -23.01 22.26
CA PHE A 49 -1.96 -22.38 23.09
C PHE A 49 -0.53 -22.53 22.58
N ASN A 50 -0.29 -23.46 21.65
CA ASN A 50 1.01 -23.65 21.01
C ASN A 50 0.79 -24.23 19.61
N ILE A 51 0.84 -23.37 18.59
CA ILE A 51 0.60 -23.76 17.20
C ILE A 51 1.75 -24.58 16.57
N LEU A 52 2.90 -24.65 17.24
CA LEU A 52 4.02 -25.49 16.80
C LEU A 52 3.87 -26.94 17.21
N ASP A 53 3.13 -27.20 18.29
CA ASP A 53 2.79 -28.55 18.74
C ASP A 53 1.86 -29.21 17.72
N LEU A 54 2.34 -30.29 17.09
CA LEU A 54 1.65 -30.92 15.96
C LEU A 54 0.32 -31.54 16.39
N GLU A 55 0.25 -32.14 17.57
CA GLU A 55 -0.95 -32.78 18.09
C GLU A 55 -2.01 -31.72 18.40
N LYS A 56 -1.63 -30.70 19.18
CA LYS A 56 -2.53 -29.59 19.53
C LYS A 56 -3.00 -28.82 18.30
N ARG A 57 -2.13 -28.62 17.30
CA ARG A 57 -2.53 -27.98 16.04
C ARG A 57 -3.49 -28.85 15.25
N THR A 58 -3.26 -30.16 15.19
CA THR A 58 -4.13 -31.08 14.44
C THR A 58 -5.51 -31.15 15.08
N GLU A 59 -5.57 -31.26 16.40
CA GLU A 59 -6.82 -31.22 17.16
C GLU A 59 -7.54 -29.88 16.98
N PHE A 60 -6.82 -28.76 17.10
CA PHE A 60 -7.38 -27.43 16.87
C PHE A 60 -8.01 -27.28 15.48
N ILE A 61 -7.32 -27.74 14.42
CA ILE A 61 -7.85 -27.68 13.06
C ILE A 61 -9.04 -28.64 12.87
N ARG A 62 -9.04 -29.80 13.53
CA ARG A 62 -10.18 -30.73 13.51
C ARG A 62 -11.41 -30.08 14.14
N ASN A 63 -11.28 -29.56 15.35
CA ASN A 63 -12.36 -28.88 16.07
C ASN A 63 -12.85 -27.64 15.31
N LEU A 64 -11.94 -26.91 14.64
CA LEU A 64 -12.32 -25.77 13.80
C LEU A 64 -13.19 -26.16 12.60
N LYS A 65 -13.00 -27.35 12.03
CA LYS A 65 -13.82 -27.86 10.91
C LYS A 65 -15.24 -28.24 11.33
N GLU A 66 -15.46 -28.49 12.63
CA GLU A 66 -16.78 -28.80 13.19
C GLU A 66 -17.63 -27.52 13.37
N ILE A 67 -17.03 -26.34 13.23
CA ILE A 67 -17.73 -25.06 13.39
C ILE A 67 -18.51 -24.72 12.11
N PRO A 68 -19.79 -24.33 12.21
CA PRO A 68 -20.58 -23.94 11.06
C PRO A 68 -19.92 -22.84 10.24
N ASN A 69 -19.89 -23.02 8.91
CA ASN A 69 -19.33 -22.07 7.94
C ASN A 69 -17.80 -21.85 8.06
N TYR A 70 -17.03 -22.77 8.65
CA TYR A 70 -15.57 -22.61 8.81
C TYR A 70 -14.84 -22.38 7.47
N ASP A 71 -15.39 -22.91 6.38
CA ASP A 71 -14.88 -22.85 5.01
C ASP A 71 -14.87 -21.43 4.44
N LYS A 72 -15.66 -20.52 5.03
CA LYS A 72 -15.67 -19.10 4.67
C LYS A 72 -14.43 -18.35 5.18
N GLY A 73 -13.70 -18.93 6.14
CA GLY A 73 -12.62 -18.26 6.86
C GLY A 73 -13.12 -17.23 7.86
N GLY A 74 -12.30 -16.22 8.15
CA GLY A 74 -12.67 -15.18 9.13
C GLY A 74 -11.47 -14.52 9.78
N ILE A 75 -11.64 -14.11 11.03
CA ILE A 75 -10.69 -13.31 11.80
C ILE A 75 -10.07 -14.15 12.91
N TYR A 76 -8.76 -14.03 13.07
CA TYR A 76 -7.97 -14.70 14.11
C TYR A 76 -7.06 -13.71 14.84
N ILE A 77 -6.57 -14.14 15.99
CA ILE A 77 -5.63 -13.41 16.84
C ILE A 77 -4.47 -14.33 17.23
N PHE A 78 -3.25 -13.79 17.23
CA PHE A 78 -2.08 -14.36 17.88
C PHE A 78 -1.77 -13.51 19.11
N GLN A 79 -1.94 -14.05 20.31
CA GLN A 79 -1.70 -13.36 21.57
C GLN A 79 -0.47 -13.90 22.26
N TYR A 80 0.42 -13.00 22.69
CA TYR A 80 1.62 -13.37 23.43
C TYR A 80 1.25 -13.78 24.86
N ASN A 81 1.71 -14.95 25.29
CA ASN A 81 1.26 -15.55 26.55
C ASN A 81 1.74 -14.79 27.79
N ASN A 82 2.85 -14.03 27.69
CA ASN A 82 3.41 -13.31 28.84
C ASN A 82 2.90 -11.86 28.95
N ASP A 83 2.18 -11.34 27.95
CA ASP A 83 1.58 -10.01 28.01
C ASP A 83 0.31 -9.93 27.13
N PRO A 84 -0.89 -9.81 27.72
CA PRO A 84 -2.16 -9.77 26.99
C PRO A 84 -2.35 -8.50 26.15
N LEU A 85 -1.50 -7.48 26.29
CA LEU A 85 -1.48 -6.29 25.43
C LEU A 85 -0.62 -6.48 24.18
N VAL A 86 0.11 -7.59 24.08
CA VAL A 86 1.00 -7.89 22.96
C VAL A 86 0.35 -8.95 22.08
N TYR A 87 -0.38 -8.51 21.05
CA TYR A 87 -1.05 -9.43 20.13
C TYR A 87 -1.15 -8.87 18.69
N TYR A 88 -1.42 -9.78 17.76
CA TYR A 88 -1.65 -9.55 16.34
C TYR A 88 -3.03 -10.04 15.94
N ILE A 89 -3.78 -9.28 15.14
CA ILE A 89 -5.06 -9.69 14.55
C ILE A 89 -4.91 -9.77 13.04
N GLY A 90 -5.46 -10.82 12.42
CA GLY A 90 -5.45 -10.98 10.97
C GLY A 90 -6.70 -11.66 10.44
N ARG A 91 -6.86 -11.64 9.12
CA ARG A 91 -7.92 -12.34 8.40
C ARG A 91 -7.42 -13.42 7.45
N THR A 92 -8.30 -14.35 7.07
CA THR A 92 -8.00 -15.37 6.07
C THR A 92 -9.26 -16.00 5.48
N SER A 93 -9.17 -16.50 4.25
CA SER A 93 -10.16 -17.41 3.65
C SER A 93 -9.90 -18.89 3.98
N SER A 94 -8.71 -19.23 4.48
CA SER A 94 -8.34 -20.58 4.92
C SER A 94 -7.42 -20.48 6.14
N PHE A 95 -7.94 -20.88 7.30
CA PHE A 95 -7.18 -20.83 8.55
C PHE A 95 -5.94 -21.73 8.51
N SER A 96 -6.10 -22.96 7.99
CA SER A 96 -5.01 -23.94 7.88
C SER A 96 -3.84 -23.42 7.04
N ASP A 97 -4.13 -22.87 5.85
CA ASP A 97 -3.09 -22.38 4.96
C ASP A 97 -2.43 -21.11 5.52
N ARG A 98 -3.22 -20.24 6.15
CA ARG A 98 -2.69 -19.01 6.75
C ARG A 98 -1.77 -19.28 7.93
N PHE A 99 -2.11 -20.22 8.82
CA PHE A 99 -1.25 -20.56 9.95
C PHE A 99 0.03 -21.27 9.50
N LYS A 100 -0.05 -22.15 8.50
CA LYS A 100 1.15 -22.72 7.85
C LYS A 100 2.03 -21.62 7.24
N SER A 101 1.41 -20.64 6.59
CA SER A 101 2.09 -19.49 5.99
C SER A 101 2.83 -18.68 7.06
N HIS A 102 2.18 -18.30 8.16
CA HIS A 102 2.83 -17.58 9.27
C HIS A 102 4.06 -18.31 9.83
N ILE A 103 3.96 -19.62 10.04
CA ILE A 103 5.04 -20.43 10.62
C ILE A 103 6.20 -20.61 9.62
N LYS A 104 5.91 -20.75 8.32
CA LYS A 104 6.93 -21.03 7.30
C LYS A 104 7.64 -19.78 6.79
N HIS A 105 6.96 -18.63 6.74
CA HIS A 105 7.55 -17.43 6.17
C HIS A 105 8.39 -16.65 7.18
N LYS A 106 9.61 -16.32 6.77
CA LYS A 106 10.45 -15.31 7.43
C LYS A 106 10.19 -13.95 6.80
N THR A 107 9.06 -13.34 7.13
CA THR A 107 8.80 -11.95 6.74
C THR A 107 9.48 -11.00 7.73
N SER A 108 9.81 -9.79 7.26
CA SER A 108 10.41 -8.72 8.07
C SER A 108 9.37 -7.83 8.76
N ASP A 109 8.09 -8.21 8.75
CA ASP A 109 7.06 -7.44 9.43
C ASP A 109 7.13 -7.60 10.96
N LYS A 110 6.57 -6.60 11.65
CA LYS A 110 6.66 -6.46 13.11
C LYS A 110 6.22 -7.72 13.87
N PHE A 111 5.15 -8.38 13.42
CA PHE A 111 4.63 -9.58 14.07
C PHE A 111 5.62 -10.73 13.95
N HIS A 112 6.12 -11.03 12.75
CA HIS A 112 7.01 -12.18 12.54
C HIS A 112 8.40 -11.93 13.12
N VAL A 113 8.92 -10.70 13.05
CA VAL A 113 10.18 -10.34 13.73
C VAL A 113 10.05 -10.58 15.22
N PHE A 114 8.98 -10.08 15.85
CA PHE A 114 8.76 -10.27 17.28
C PHE A 114 8.55 -11.76 17.62
N ALA A 115 7.72 -12.48 16.87
CA ALA A 115 7.45 -13.90 17.09
C ALA A 115 8.71 -14.78 16.94
N ASN A 116 9.59 -14.46 15.98
CA ASN A 116 10.87 -15.14 15.82
C ASN A 116 11.85 -14.83 16.96
N LEU A 117 11.80 -13.61 17.53
CA LEU A 117 12.65 -13.21 18.66
C LEU A 117 12.21 -13.87 19.97
N VAL A 118 10.91 -13.86 20.27
CA VAL A 118 10.39 -14.37 21.55
C VAL A 118 10.01 -15.85 21.51
N GLY A 119 9.97 -16.46 20.32
CA GLY A 119 9.58 -17.85 20.10
C GLY A 119 8.08 -18.03 19.87
N TRP A 120 7.72 -18.73 18.78
CA TRP A 120 6.34 -19.01 18.39
C TRP A 120 5.55 -19.87 19.38
N ASN A 121 6.23 -20.67 20.21
CA ASN A 121 5.63 -21.46 21.27
C ASN A 121 5.06 -20.62 22.43
N ASN A 122 5.37 -19.31 22.46
CA ASN A 122 4.85 -18.37 23.45
C ASN A 122 3.61 -17.62 22.95
N PHE A 123 2.96 -18.10 21.89
CA PHE A 123 1.74 -17.51 21.36
C PHE A 123 0.56 -18.46 21.42
N THR A 124 -0.57 -17.93 21.88
CA THR A 124 -1.89 -18.54 21.72
C THR A 124 -2.52 -18.01 20.44
N VAL A 125 -2.98 -18.93 19.58
CA VAL A 125 -3.73 -18.62 18.37
C VAL A 125 -5.20 -18.85 18.65
N SER A 126 -6.05 -17.88 18.33
CA SER A 126 -7.48 -17.99 18.54
C SER A 126 -8.29 -17.52 17.34
N ILE A 127 -9.43 -18.18 17.09
CA ILE A 127 -10.41 -17.72 16.11
C ILE A 127 -11.42 -16.85 16.85
N ILE A 128 -11.62 -15.63 16.37
CA ILE A 128 -12.51 -14.65 17.04
C ILE A 128 -13.81 -14.44 16.27
N GLU A 129 -13.80 -14.69 14.97
CA GLU A 129 -14.99 -14.55 14.14
C GLU A 129 -14.89 -15.40 12.86
N ILE A 130 -16.00 -16.02 12.47
CA ILE A 130 -16.20 -16.62 11.14
C ILE A 130 -17.18 -15.72 10.39
N CYS A 131 -16.79 -15.25 9.21
CA CYS A 131 -17.60 -14.32 8.42
C CYS A 131 -17.38 -14.50 6.92
N ASP A 132 -18.30 -13.96 6.13
CA ASP A 132 -18.25 -14.05 4.67
C ASP A 132 -17.02 -13.32 4.11
N ARG A 133 -16.49 -13.84 2.99
CA ARG A 133 -15.26 -13.32 2.37
C ARG A 133 -15.38 -11.85 1.94
N SER A 134 -16.59 -11.40 1.59
CA SER A 134 -16.91 -10.01 1.30
C SER A 134 -16.72 -9.08 2.51
N GLU A 135 -16.84 -9.62 3.73
CA GLU A 135 -16.81 -8.87 4.97
C GLU A 135 -15.47 -8.90 5.69
N HIS A 136 -14.57 -9.83 5.33
CA HIS A 136 -13.28 -10.02 6.02
C HIS A 136 -12.51 -8.72 6.24
N GLY A 137 -12.49 -7.83 5.25
CA GLY A 137 -11.79 -6.53 5.38
C GLY A 137 -12.48 -5.57 6.33
N ILE A 138 -13.81 -5.54 6.35
CA ILE A 138 -14.60 -4.68 7.25
C ILE A 138 -14.44 -5.18 8.69
N ARG A 139 -14.53 -6.50 8.89
CA ARG A 139 -14.43 -7.14 10.22
C ARG A 139 -13.01 -7.06 10.79
N GLU A 140 -11.97 -7.31 9.99
CA GLU A 140 -10.58 -7.09 10.41
C GLU A 140 -10.37 -5.64 10.87
N ASN A 141 -10.84 -4.66 10.07
CA ASN A 141 -10.72 -3.24 10.42
C ASN A 141 -11.47 -2.87 11.69
N PHE A 142 -12.66 -3.46 11.94
CA PHE A 142 -13.40 -3.28 13.18
C PHE A 142 -12.55 -3.67 14.39
N TYR A 143 -11.94 -4.85 14.39
CA TYR A 143 -11.10 -5.30 15.50
C TYR A 143 -9.81 -4.47 15.64
N LEU A 144 -9.16 -4.14 14.52
CA LEU A 144 -7.96 -3.30 14.55
C LEU A 144 -8.23 -1.93 15.15
N GLN A 145 -9.37 -1.30 14.83
CA GLN A 145 -9.76 0.00 15.37
C GLN A 145 -10.20 -0.08 16.83
N LYS A 146 -10.95 -1.14 17.20
CA LYS A 146 -11.45 -1.33 18.56
C LYS A 146 -10.31 -1.55 19.56
N TYR A 147 -9.30 -2.34 19.16
CA TYR A 147 -8.30 -2.91 20.08
C TYR A 147 -6.88 -2.36 19.91
N LEU A 148 -6.55 -1.87 18.71
CA LEU A 148 -5.24 -1.29 18.38
C LEU A 148 -4.08 -2.27 18.69
N PRO A 149 -4.06 -3.49 18.14
CA PRO A 149 -3.03 -4.50 18.44
C PRO A 149 -1.59 -3.98 18.28
N LEU A 150 -0.68 -4.44 19.14
CA LEU A 150 0.71 -3.97 19.17
C LEU A 150 1.58 -4.53 18.04
N LEU A 151 1.30 -5.77 17.63
CA LEU A 151 2.12 -6.51 16.67
C LEU A 151 1.65 -6.33 15.23
N ASN A 152 0.45 -5.81 15.01
CA ASN A 152 0.10 -5.26 13.71
C ASN A 152 0.98 -4.03 13.48
N SER A 153 1.78 -4.03 12.40
CA SER A 153 2.47 -2.83 11.93
C SER A 153 1.43 -1.72 11.85
N THR A 154 1.53 -0.77 12.79
CA THR A 154 0.51 0.21 13.18
C THR A 154 -0.30 0.65 11.99
N PHE A 155 -1.48 0.07 11.80
CA PHE A 155 -2.30 0.25 10.61
C PHE A 155 -1.47 0.24 9.33
N ASN A 156 -1.70 -0.77 8.48
CA ASN A 156 -1.71 -0.43 7.06
C ASN A 156 -2.51 0.88 6.98
N SER A 157 -1.90 1.99 6.56
CA SER A 157 -2.56 3.29 6.40
C SER A 157 -3.53 3.18 5.22
N ASN A 158 -4.37 2.16 5.26
CA ASN A 158 -5.44 1.80 4.35
C ASN A 158 -6.74 2.48 4.75
N PHE A 159 -6.68 3.39 5.71
CA PHE A 159 -7.35 4.61 5.36
C PHE A 159 -6.53 5.30 4.27
N SER A 160 -6.91 5.12 3.00
CA SER A 160 -6.62 6.15 2.03
C SER A 160 -7.07 7.48 2.64
N GLU A 161 -6.46 8.60 2.27
CA GLU A 161 -6.99 9.92 2.66
C GLU A 161 -8.50 9.98 2.43
N THR A 162 -8.99 9.31 1.38
CA THR A 162 -10.42 9.11 1.09
C THR A 162 -11.19 8.39 2.18
N SER A 163 -10.65 7.35 2.79
CA SER A 163 -11.32 6.60 3.85
C SER A 163 -11.21 7.31 5.21
N VAL A 164 -10.08 7.97 5.52
CA VAL A 164 -10.00 8.88 6.69
C VAL A 164 -11.05 9.97 6.52
N TYR A 165 -11.10 10.57 5.33
CA TYR A 165 -12.05 11.61 4.98
C TYR A 165 -13.49 11.10 5.01
N LYS A 166 -13.78 9.85 4.61
CA LYS A 166 -15.12 9.25 4.72
C LYS A 166 -15.53 9.04 6.17
N THR A 167 -14.66 8.50 7.02
CA THR A 167 -14.94 8.31 8.44
C THR A 167 -15.09 9.65 9.15
N LEU A 168 -14.21 10.60 8.89
CA LEU A 168 -14.30 11.95 9.41
C LEU A 168 -15.58 12.65 8.93
N ARG A 169 -15.90 12.57 7.64
CA ARG A 169 -17.15 13.11 7.06
C ARG A 169 -18.38 12.46 7.68
N SER A 170 -18.33 11.17 7.99
CA SER A 170 -19.42 10.47 8.70
C SER A 170 -19.57 11.00 10.13
N ILE A 171 -18.48 11.17 10.87
CA ILE A 171 -18.51 11.70 12.25
C ILE A 171 -18.99 13.17 12.26
N LEU A 172 -18.47 13.97 11.33
CA LEU A 172 -18.88 15.36 11.15
C LEU A 172 -20.35 15.48 10.75
N LYS A 173 -20.82 14.64 9.83
CA LYS A 173 -22.24 14.56 9.45
C LYS A 173 -23.11 14.15 10.63
N SER A 174 -22.70 13.19 11.46
CA SER A 174 -23.44 12.81 12.67
C SER A 174 -23.46 13.93 13.72
N LYS A 175 -22.38 14.70 13.88
CA LYS A 175 -22.38 15.92 14.73
C LYS A 175 -23.32 16.98 14.17
N GLN A 176 -23.28 17.22 12.85
CA GLN A 176 -24.18 18.15 12.18
C GLN A 176 -25.63 17.70 12.32
N GLU A 177 -25.94 16.41 12.16
CA GLU A 177 -27.28 15.83 12.35
C GLU A 177 -27.76 15.92 13.81
N ALA A 178 -26.86 15.79 14.80
CA ALA A 178 -27.18 16.02 16.21
C ALA A 178 -27.53 17.49 16.48
N LEU A 179 -26.74 18.43 15.97
CA LEU A 179 -27.01 19.88 15.98
C LEU A 179 -28.29 20.25 15.20
N THR A 180 -28.58 19.52 14.12
CA THR A 180 -29.79 19.72 13.30
C THR A 180 -31.02 19.11 13.96
N LYS A 181 -30.91 18.03 14.74
CA LYS A 181 -32.02 17.47 15.52
C LYS A 181 -32.42 18.36 16.71
N GLU A 182 -31.48 19.09 17.29
CA GLU A 182 -31.79 20.19 18.22
C GLU A 182 -32.51 21.34 17.49
N LYS A 183 -31.99 21.79 16.34
CA LYS A 183 -32.62 22.85 15.52
C LYS A 183 -34.00 22.46 14.93
N LEU A 184 -34.24 21.19 14.60
CA LEU A 184 -35.52 20.71 14.05
C LEU A 184 -36.66 20.68 15.08
N ARG A 185 -36.35 20.77 16.39
CA ARG A 185 -37.39 21.06 17.40
C ARG A 185 -37.83 22.53 17.37
N GLU A 186 -37.03 23.43 16.80
CA GLU A 186 -37.36 24.86 16.69
C GLU A 186 -37.90 25.26 15.30
N ILE A 187 -37.57 24.51 14.22
CA ILE A 187 -37.85 24.89 12.82
C ILE A 187 -39.12 24.23 12.24
N SER A 188 -40.08 23.82 13.07
CA SER A 188 -41.39 23.34 12.59
C SER A 188 -42.30 24.45 12.01
N LEU A 189 -41.79 25.66 11.77
CA LEU A 189 -42.49 26.69 11.00
C LEU A 189 -41.52 27.42 10.08
N ASN A 190 -41.86 27.42 8.78
CA ASN A 190 -41.43 28.35 7.71
C ASN A 190 -40.41 27.84 6.67
N SER A 191 -41.03 27.31 5.61
CA SER A 191 -40.85 27.59 4.17
C SER A 191 -39.51 27.46 3.45
N SER A 192 -39.65 26.80 2.31
CA SER A 192 -38.74 26.59 1.19
C SER A 192 -38.25 27.87 0.50
N THR A 193 -36.94 28.07 0.47
CA THR A 193 -36.17 28.60 -0.68
C THR A 193 -34.72 28.12 -0.53
N THR A 194 -34.04 27.82 -1.64
CA THR A 194 -32.61 27.49 -1.66
C THR A 194 -31.78 28.70 -1.29
N LEU A 195 -31.69 28.98 0.02
CA LEU A 195 -30.88 30.04 0.60
C LEU A 195 -29.39 29.66 0.50
N SER A 196 -28.61 30.54 -0.12
CA SER A 196 -27.16 30.52 0.00
C SER A 196 -26.80 30.65 1.48
N ILE A 197 -26.22 29.59 2.06
CA ILE A 197 -25.79 29.60 3.46
C ILE A 197 -24.59 30.54 3.57
N GLU A 198 -24.75 31.65 4.29
CA GLU A 198 -23.64 32.52 4.69
C GLU A 198 -22.65 31.76 5.57
N VAL A 199 -21.36 32.06 5.42
CA VAL A 199 -20.28 31.37 6.13
C VAL A 199 -19.38 32.40 6.79
N LEU A 200 -19.38 32.38 8.12
CA LEU A 200 -18.44 33.12 8.94
C LEU A 200 -17.21 32.25 9.21
N VAL A 201 -16.03 32.76 8.86
CA VAL A 201 -14.75 32.08 9.02
C VAL A 201 -13.95 32.77 10.11
N TYR A 202 -13.59 32.00 11.14
CA TYR A 202 -12.79 32.46 12.27
C TYR A 202 -11.39 31.83 12.20
N ASN A 203 -10.36 32.61 12.55
CA ASN A 203 -9.01 32.06 12.71
C ASN A 203 -8.89 31.39 14.08
N TYR A 204 -8.22 30.25 14.11
CA TYR A 204 -7.93 29.49 15.32
C TYR A 204 -6.47 29.05 15.32
N ASN A 205 -5.73 29.40 16.38
CA ASN A 205 -4.29 29.13 16.49
C ASN A 205 -3.94 28.03 17.51
N GLY A 206 -4.92 27.22 17.94
CA GLY A 206 -4.74 26.20 18.98
C GLY A 206 -4.94 26.70 20.41
N ILE A 207 -4.85 28.01 20.64
CA ILE A 207 -4.97 28.62 21.97
C ILE A 207 -6.26 29.43 22.07
N ASN A 208 -6.53 30.28 21.09
CA ASN A 208 -7.64 31.21 21.04
C ASN A 208 -8.32 31.21 19.66
N ILE A 209 -9.59 31.63 19.64
CA ILE A 209 -10.35 31.95 18.43
C ILE A 209 -10.29 33.47 18.26
N ASP A 210 -9.91 33.94 17.07
CA ASP A 210 -9.95 35.37 16.73
C ASP A 210 -11.39 35.88 16.79
N LYS A 211 -11.62 37.00 17.46
CA LYS A 211 -12.97 37.59 17.60
C LYS A 211 -13.50 38.11 16.26
N ASN A 212 -12.60 38.45 15.33
CA ASN A 212 -12.96 38.94 14.02
C ASN A 212 -13.18 37.76 13.08
N SER A 213 -14.42 37.60 12.60
CA SER A 213 -14.72 36.68 11.51
C SER A 213 -14.68 37.39 10.16
N ARG A 214 -14.36 36.61 9.12
CA ARG A 214 -14.60 36.99 7.73
C ARG A 214 -15.94 36.40 7.31
N ASN A 215 -16.87 37.24 6.88
CA ASN A 215 -18.15 36.79 6.36
C ASN A 215 -18.05 36.54 4.85
N PHE A 216 -18.63 35.45 4.39
CA PHE A 216 -18.79 35.10 2.98
C PHE A 216 -20.25 34.80 2.70
N ILE A 217 -20.79 35.31 1.59
CA ILE A 217 -22.21 35.13 1.23
C ILE A 217 -22.54 33.68 0.83
N SER A 218 -21.52 32.84 0.63
CA SER A 218 -21.70 31.41 0.35
C SER A 218 -20.48 30.54 0.66
N ILE A 219 -20.71 29.23 0.81
CA ILE A 219 -19.64 28.21 0.86
C ILE A 219 -18.72 28.28 -0.36
N SER A 220 -19.25 28.58 -1.55
CA SER A 220 -18.46 28.67 -2.78
C SER A 220 -17.47 29.83 -2.74
N GLU A 221 -17.85 30.95 -2.14
CA GLU A 221 -16.97 32.10 -1.97
C GLU A 221 -15.91 31.82 -0.90
N ALA A 222 -16.30 31.27 0.24
CA ALA A 222 -15.37 30.82 1.28
C ALA A 222 -14.33 29.81 0.73
N CYS A 223 -14.75 28.90 -0.16
CA CYS A 223 -13.87 27.94 -0.84
C CYS A 223 -12.77 28.62 -1.65
N LYS A 224 -13.11 29.66 -2.44
CA LYS A 224 -12.14 30.41 -3.25
C LYS A 224 -11.11 31.13 -2.37
N HIS A 225 -11.56 31.74 -1.28
CA HIS A 225 -10.70 32.52 -0.40
C HIS A 225 -9.81 31.68 0.52
N THR A 226 -10.29 30.53 0.99
CA THR A 226 -9.54 29.67 1.93
C THR A 226 -8.69 28.61 1.24
N GLY A 227 -8.95 28.32 -0.05
CA GLY A 227 -8.33 27.21 -0.76
C GLY A 227 -8.75 25.83 -0.20
N ILE A 228 -9.86 25.76 0.53
CA ILE A 228 -10.46 24.53 1.05
C ILE A 228 -11.63 24.16 0.14
N ALA A 229 -11.75 22.88 -0.24
CA ALA A 229 -12.80 22.44 -1.14
C ALA A 229 -14.20 22.67 -0.54
N ARG A 230 -15.17 23.02 -1.41
CA ARG A 230 -16.57 23.28 -1.03
C ARG A 230 -17.18 22.17 -0.17
N ASP A 231 -17.00 20.92 -0.57
CA ASP A 231 -17.48 19.74 0.16
C ASP A 231 -16.87 19.63 1.57
N THR A 232 -15.62 20.05 1.73
CA THR A 232 -14.93 20.04 3.01
C THR A 232 -15.46 21.15 3.91
N ILE A 233 -15.61 22.38 3.40
CA ILE A 233 -16.21 23.47 4.17
C ILE A 233 -17.62 23.08 4.63
N SER A 234 -18.43 22.52 3.72
CA SER A 234 -19.78 22.06 4.04
C SER A 234 -19.82 20.99 5.12
N ALA A 235 -18.80 20.12 5.20
CA ALA A 235 -18.73 19.07 6.21
C ALA A 235 -18.26 19.60 7.58
N TYR A 236 -17.49 20.68 7.62
CA TYR A 236 -16.93 21.25 8.85
C TYR A 236 -17.78 22.39 9.43
N LEU A 237 -18.75 22.91 8.66
CA LEU A 237 -19.64 23.99 9.06
C LEU A 237 -20.40 23.65 10.36
N ASP A 238 -20.35 24.56 11.34
CA ASP A 238 -20.99 24.47 12.66
C ASP A 238 -20.51 23.30 13.55
N THR A 239 -19.42 22.62 13.20
CA THR A 239 -18.99 21.41 13.93
C THR A 239 -18.05 21.68 15.11
N ASN A 240 -17.57 22.93 15.28
CA ASN A 240 -16.47 23.29 16.20
C ASN A 240 -15.16 22.52 15.92
N VAL A 241 -15.00 21.95 14.72
CA VAL A 241 -13.78 21.24 14.33
C VAL A 241 -12.92 22.16 13.46
N PRO A 242 -11.66 22.47 13.86
CA PRO A 242 -10.79 23.31 13.06
C PRO A 242 -10.21 22.54 11.87
N ILE A 243 -10.01 23.22 10.74
CA ILE A 243 -9.27 22.70 9.58
C ILE A 243 -8.35 23.78 9.04
N LYS A 244 -7.05 23.47 8.93
CA LYS A 244 -5.99 24.41 8.54
C LYS A 244 -6.03 25.73 9.35
N GLY A 245 -6.31 25.64 10.64
CA GLY A 245 -6.40 26.81 11.53
C GLY A 245 -7.65 27.67 11.32
N LEU A 246 -8.68 27.16 10.65
CA LEU A 246 -9.94 27.87 10.39
C LEU A 246 -11.13 27.12 10.99
N LEU A 247 -12.09 27.89 11.50
CA LEU A 247 -13.41 27.42 11.93
C LEU A 247 -14.49 28.03 11.04
N PHE A 248 -15.52 27.25 10.73
CA PHE A 248 -16.60 27.65 9.82
C PHE A 248 -17.93 27.59 10.56
N PHE A 249 -18.68 28.70 10.58
CA PHE A 249 -19.99 28.78 11.19
C PHE A 249 -21.02 29.45 10.27
N SER A 250 -22.29 29.04 10.39
CA SER A 250 -23.42 29.68 9.71
C SER A 250 -23.97 30.88 10.49
N LYS A 251 -23.58 31.05 11.75
CA LYS A 251 -23.97 32.16 12.63
C LYS A 251 -22.78 32.69 13.43
N PRO A 252 -22.81 33.96 13.87
CA PRO A 252 -21.76 34.51 14.73
C PRO A 252 -21.60 33.71 16.03
N ILE A 253 -20.37 33.62 16.54
CA ILE A 253 -20.12 32.98 17.84
C ILE A 253 -20.52 33.98 18.94
N GLU A 254 -21.56 33.66 19.70
CA GLU A 254 -22.03 34.49 20.82
C GLU A 254 -21.08 34.39 22.03
N GLU A 255 -20.67 33.18 22.39
CA GLU A 255 -19.77 32.90 23.51
C GLU A 255 -18.45 32.26 23.05
N LEU A 256 -17.45 33.09 22.76
CA LEU A 256 -16.11 32.65 22.32
C LEU A 256 -15.44 31.64 23.28
N LYS A 257 -15.64 31.80 24.59
CA LYS A 257 -15.05 30.91 25.60
C LYS A 257 -15.67 29.50 25.55
N LEU A 258 -16.98 29.41 25.36
CA LEU A 258 -17.68 28.15 25.21
C LEU A 258 -17.28 27.46 23.89
N ALA A 259 -17.27 28.21 22.78
CA ALA A 259 -16.83 27.70 21.49
C ALA A 259 -15.39 27.16 21.55
N LEU A 260 -14.48 27.87 22.21
CA LEU A 260 -13.10 27.41 22.40
C LEU A 260 -13.01 26.09 23.19
N ASN A 261 -13.85 25.91 24.21
CA ASN A 261 -13.89 24.65 24.95
C ASN A 261 -14.39 23.49 24.07
N LEU A 262 -15.42 23.72 23.26
CA LEU A 262 -15.96 22.73 22.32
C LEU A 262 -14.95 22.37 21.21
N VAL A 263 -14.16 23.35 20.76
CA VAL A 263 -13.04 23.12 19.83
C VAL A 263 -11.99 22.22 20.47
N LYS A 264 -11.55 22.52 21.70
CA LYS A 264 -10.57 21.70 22.43
C LYS A 264 -11.06 20.29 22.71
N GLU A 265 -12.35 20.12 23.02
CA GLU A 265 -12.96 18.81 23.19
C GLU A 265 -13.00 18.03 21.86
N SER A 266 -13.30 18.72 20.76
CA SER A 266 -13.27 18.14 19.42
C SER A 266 -11.85 17.73 19.00
N GLU A 267 -10.83 18.52 19.33
CA GLU A 267 -9.42 18.17 19.09
C GLU A 267 -8.93 16.98 19.92
N LYS A 268 -9.46 16.79 21.14
CA LYS A 268 -9.16 15.61 21.97
C LYS A 268 -9.85 14.35 21.45
N SER A 269 -11.08 14.48 20.95
CA SER A 269 -11.91 13.35 20.52
C SER A 269 -11.68 12.93 19.07
N LEU A 270 -11.19 13.84 18.23
CA LEU A 270 -10.88 13.58 16.82
C LEU A 270 -9.37 13.59 16.61
N PRO A 271 -8.80 12.65 15.85
CA PRO A 271 -7.38 12.62 15.54
C PRO A 271 -7.02 13.67 14.47
N ILE A 272 -7.27 14.95 14.74
CA ILE A 272 -7.10 16.05 13.77
C ILE A 272 -5.63 16.26 13.42
N SER A 273 -4.71 15.99 14.36
CA SER A 273 -3.26 16.00 14.12
C SER A 273 -2.78 14.97 13.09
N ASN A 274 -3.61 13.97 12.74
CA ASN A 274 -3.31 13.01 11.67
C ASN A 274 -3.73 13.48 10.27
N LEU A 275 -4.40 14.64 10.15
CA LEU A 275 -4.83 15.22 8.87
C LEU A 275 -3.83 16.21 8.28
N GLU A 276 -2.80 16.61 9.04
CA GLU A 276 -1.68 17.34 8.46
C GLU A 276 -0.93 16.42 7.50
N SER A 277 -0.72 16.90 6.28
CA SER A 277 -0.04 16.12 5.26
C SER A 277 1.37 15.81 5.73
N LYS A 278 1.68 14.52 5.91
CA LYS A 278 2.99 14.13 6.44
C LYS A 278 4.08 14.51 5.44
N PRO A 279 5.13 15.22 5.90
CA PRO A 279 6.27 15.54 5.06
C PRO A 279 6.99 14.30 4.56
N VAL A 280 7.66 14.41 3.42
CA VAL A 280 8.46 13.35 2.82
C VAL A 280 9.86 13.87 2.54
N TRP A 281 10.86 13.21 3.11
CA TRP A 281 12.27 13.49 2.88
C TRP A 281 12.73 12.68 1.67
N VAL A 282 13.24 13.39 0.66
CA VAL A 282 13.67 12.77 -0.59
C VAL A 282 15.17 12.94 -0.70
N TYR A 283 15.92 11.85 -0.70
CA TYR A 283 17.37 11.86 -0.83
C TYR A 283 17.80 11.40 -2.22
N SER A 284 18.89 11.96 -2.72
CA SER A 284 19.57 11.54 -3.95
C SER A 284 21.03 11.19 -3.64
N ILE A 285 21.57 10.22 -4.36
CA ILE A 285 22.97 9.80 -4.23
C ILE A 285 23.70 10.13 -5.53
N TYR A 286 24.74 10.94 -5.44
CA TYR A 286 25.54 11.38 -6.58
C TYR A 286 26.67 10.41 -6.90
N SER A 287 27.30 10.57 -8.07
CA SER A 287 28.41 9.74 -8.55
C SER A 287 29.63 9.69 -7.62
N ASN A 288 29.78 10.66 -6.72
CA ASN A 288 30.80 10.71 -5.68
C ASN A 288 30.32 10.10 -4.34
N ASN A 289 29.25 9.31 -4.33
CA ASN A 289 28.61 8.71 -3.15
C ASN A 289 28.10 9.71 -2.10
N LYS A 290 27.96 10.98 -2.48
CA LYS A 290 27.37 12.00 -1.61
C LYS A 290 25.84 11.82 -1.62
N VAL A 291 25.27 11.66 -0.43
CA VAL A 291 23.82 11.62 -0.20
C VAL A 291 23.38 13.04 0.14
N LEU A 292 22.42 13.59 -0.60
CA LEU A 292 21.86 14.92 -0.36
C LEU A 292 20.35 14.87 -0.30
N LEU A 293 19.79 15.66 0.62
CA LEU A 293 18.36 15.94 0.67
C LEU A 293 18.01 16.85 -0.53
N VAL A 294 17.09 16.40 -1.36
CA VAL A 294 16.58 17.17 -2.50
C VAL A 294 15.93 18.46 -1.97
N ASN A 295 16.26 19.59 -2.61
CA ASN A 295 15.81 20.93 -2.22
C ASN A 295 16.24 21.41 -0.81
N ASN A 296 17.11 20.68 -0.10
CA ASN A 296 17.50 20.96 1.29
C ASN A 296 16.34 21.02 2.30
N GLU A 297 15.12 20.63 1.92
CA GLU A 297 13.94 20.61 2.77
C GLU A 297 13.00 19.44 2.38
N PRO A 298 12.20 18.92 3.32
CA PRO A 298 11.22 17.89 2.98
C PRO A 298 10.06 18.45 2.16
N PHE A 299 9.52 17.62 1.28
CA PHE A 299 8.27 17.92 0.58
C PHE A 299 7.11 17.93 1.57
N LYS A 300 6.19 18.88 1.43
CA LYS A 300 5.05 19.07 2.37
C LYS A 300 4.08 17.89 2.43
N SER A 301 4.05 17.04 1.40
CA SER A 301 3.12 15.91 1.30
C SER A 301 3.57 14.84 0.31
N ARG A 302 2.94 13.66 0.38
CA ARG A 302 3.09 12.61 -0.63
C ARG A 302 2.64 13.06 -2.01
N GLU A 303 1.54 13.81 -2.11
CA GLU A 303 1.07 14.38 -3.38
C GLU A 303 2.11 15.33 -4.00
N SER A 304 2.73 16.20 -3.20
CA SER A 304 3.78 17.11 -3.71
C SER A 304 5.01 16.34 -4.17
N THR A 305 5.38 15.28 -3.45
CA THR A 305 6.46 14.36 -3.83
C THR A 305 6.12 13.60 -5.11
N ALA A 306 4.88 13.14 -5.25
CA ALA A 306 4.40 12.41 -6.42
C ALA A 306 4.43 13.29 -7.68
N LYS A 307 4.05 14.57 -7.55
CA LYS A 307 4.19 15.56 -8.63
C LYS A 307 5.65 15.76 -9.02
N PHE A 308 6.53 15.96 -8.05
CA PHE A 308 7.97 16.10 -8.30
C PHE A 308 8.56 14.89 -9.03
N LEU A 309 8.20 13.67 -8.62
CA LEU A 309 8.68 12.43 -9.21
C LEU A 309 7.92 12.02 -10.48
N ASN A 310 6.92 12.81 -10.91
CA ASN A 310 5.99 12.50 -12.00
C ASN A 310 5.41 11.08 -11.89
N THR A 311 4.75 10.80 -10.76
CA THR A 311 4.18 9.51 -10.39
C THR A 311 2.90 9.67 -9.55
N SER A 312 2.35 8.57 -9.01
CA SER A 312 1.18 8.59 -8.12
C SER A 312 1.58 8.52 -6.64
N HIS A 313 0.71 9.01 -5.74
CA HIS A 313 0.95 8.92 -4.29
C HIS A 313 1.11 7.48 -3.80
N ASN A 314 0.50 6.50 -4.48
CA ASN A 314 0.61 5.08 -4.13
C ASN A 314 2.04 4.57 -4.35
N VAL A 315 2.68 5.04 -5.42
CA VAL A 315 4.09 4.71 -5.70
C VAL A 315 5.00 5.38 -4.66
N VAL A 316 4.76 6.66 -4.34
CA VAL A 316 5.49 7.35 -3.26
C VAL A 316 5.38 6.57 -1.96
N ARG A 317 4.17 6.17 -1.57
CA ARG A 317 3.92 5.39 -0.36
C ARG A 317 4.62 4.03 -0.38
N TYR A 318 4.63 3.35 -1.53
CA TYR A 318 5.27 2.05 -1.68
C TYR A 318 6.78 2.13 -1.43
N TYR A 319 7.45 3.13 -1.99
CA TYR A 319 8.91 3.30 -1.87
C TYR A 319 9.35 4.06 -0.61
N MET A 320 8.41 4.59 0.18
CA MET A 320 8.72 5.35 1.38
C MET A 320 9.12 4.41 2.52
N ASP A 321 10.25 4.68 3.15
CA ASP A 321 10.85 3.89 4.24
C ASP A 321 11.13 2.42 3.86
N SER A 322 11.11 2.07 2.57
CA SER A 322 11.26 0.69 2.13
C SER A 322 12.70 0.19 2.24
N TRP A 323 13.68 1.11 2.31
CA TRP A 323 15.11 0.81 2.23
C TRP A 323 15.47 -0.07 1.01
N GLU A 324 14.61 -0.10 -0.01
CA GLU A 324 14.78 -0.92 -1.20
C GLU A 324 15.78 -0.26 -2.16
N GLY A 325 16.94 -0.91 -2.34
CA GLY A 325 17.83 -0.76 -3.49
C GLY A 325 18.08 0.67 -3.98
N ARG A 326 17.98 0.93 -5.30
CA ARG A 326 18.14 2.28 -5.90
C ARG A 326 16.99 3.27 -5.65
N GLY A 327 16.03 2.95 -4.78
CA GLY A 327 14.82 3.76 -4.57
C GLY A 327 13.96 3.92 -5.84
N TYR A 328 13.06 4.92 -5.85
CA TYR A 328 12.25 5.23 -7.03
C TYR A 328 12.95 6.24 -7.92
N ARG A 329 13.34 5.81 -9.14
CA ARG A 329 14.06 6.66 -10.11
C ARG A 329 15.36 7.28 -9.56
N GLY A 330 16.05 6.58 -8.67
CA GLY A 330 17.29 7.09 -8.04
C GLY A 330 17.05 7.99 -6.82
N TYR A 331 15.80 8.14 -6.39
CA TYR A 331 15.43 8.87 -5.19
C TYR A 331 15.01 7.92 -4.07
N PHE A 332 15.46 8.23 -2.87
CA PHE A 332 15.11 7.50 -1.65
C PHE A 332 14.13 8.32 -0.83
N LEU A 333 13.01 7.72 -0.45
CA LEU A 333 11.90 8.42 0.18
C LEU A 333 11.77 7.96 1.63
N PHE A 334 11.69 8.91 2.56
CA PHE A 334 11.53 8.61 3.98
C PHE A 334 10.46 9.48 4.62
N SER A 335 9.79 8.93 5.62
CA SER A 335 8.78 9.65 6.42
C SER A 335 9.38 10.51 7.53
N ARG A 336 10.71 10.54 7.65
CA ARG A 336 11.49 11.35 8.60
C ARG A 336 12.89 11.64 8.05
N PRO A 337 13.64 12.61 8.61
CA PRO A 337 15.03 12.79 8.23
C PRO A 337 15.86 11.57 8.68
N LEU A 338 16.86 11.24 7.87
CA LEU A 338 17.84 10.21 8.20
C LEU A 338 18.92 10.76 9.14
N THR A 339 19.39 9.90 10.04
CA THR A 339 20.60 10.15 10.84
C THR A 339 21.87 9.89 10.03
N ASP A 340 23.02 10.37 10.51
CA ASP A 340 24.31 10.14 9.82
C ASP A 340 24.64 8.65 9.65
N LYS A 341 24.30 7.84 10.66
CA LYS A 341 24.45 6.39 10.61
C LYS A 341 23.60 5.79 9.49
N GLU A 342 22.36 6.25 9.36
CA GLU A 342 21.43 5.81 8.33
C GLU A 342 21.81 6.29 6.93
N ILE A 343 22.36 7.50 6.82
CA ILE A 343 22.96 8.00 5.57
C ILE A 343 24.10 7.08 5.13
N ASN A 344 24.95 6.62 6.05
CA ASN A 344 26.01 5.67 5.74
C ASN A 344 25.46 4.30 5.33
N SER A 345 24.44 3.77 6.02
CA SER A 345 23.77 2.53 5.59
C SER A 345 23.11 2.67 4.22
N LEU A 346 22.57 3.85 3.88
CA LEU A 346 22.02 4.11 2.55
C LEU A 346 23.10 4.09 1.46
N ARG A 347 24.29 4.62 1.76
CA ARG A 347 25.47 4.52 0.88
C ARG A 347 25.89 3.07 0.69
N GLU A 348 25.93 2.30 1.77
CA GLU A 348 26.28 0.88 1.72
C GLU A 348 25.27 0.10 0.86
N ILE A 349 23.97 0.32 1.01
CA ILE A 349 22.93 -0.31 0.17
C ILE A 349 23.11 0.06 -1.30
N TRP A 350 23.41 1.33 -1.59
CA TRP A 350 23.68 1.79 -2.95
C TRP A 350 24.93 1.14 -3.57
N ILE A 351 25.96 0.88 -2.77
CA ILE A 351 27.21 0.22 -3.18
C ILE A 351 27.03 -1.31 -3.27
N LEU A 352 26.26 -1.91 -2.36
CA LEU A 352 26.03 -3.35 -2.22
C LEU A 352 24.96 -3.90 -3.18
N GLU A 353 24.23 -3.07 -3.92
CA GLU A 353 23.45 -3.51 -5.08
C GLU A 353 24.23 -3.43 -6.42
N PRO A 354 25.02 -4.47 -6.76
CA PRO A 354 25.42 -4.70 -8.13
C PRO A 354 25.03 -6.11 -8.64
N LEU A 355 23.75 -6.50 -8.68
CA LEU A 355 23.40 -7.87 -9.16
C LEU A 355 22.25 -8.01 -10.17
N THR A 356 21.35 -7.03 -10.35
CA THR A 356 20.27 -7.17 -11.37
C THR A 356 20.53 -6.43 -12.68
N ARG A 357 21.66 -5.74 -12.82
CA ARG A 357 22.09 -5.10 -14.09
C ARG A 357 23.34 -5.72 -14.71
N LYS A 358 24.13 -6.49 -13.96
CA LYS A 358 25.35 -7.18 -14.45
C LYS A 358 25.12 -8.66 -14.82
N THR A 359 23.88 -9.15 -14.72
CA THR A 359 23.56 -10.49 -15.22
C THR A 359 23.84 -10.50 -16.71
N GLN A 360 24.81 -11.32 -17.11
CA GLN A 360 25.06 -11.56 -18.52
C GLN A 360 23.81 -12.17 -19.15
N VAL A 361 23.57 -11.81 -20.41
CA VAL A 361 22.39 -12.29 -21.13
C VAL A 361 22.83 -12.94 -22.42
N TRP A 362 22.49 -14.21 -22.58
CA TRP A 362 22.65 -14.95 -23.81
C TRP A 362 21.34 -14.83 -24.58
N ALA A 363 21.37 -14.11 -25.71
CA ALA A 363 20.22 -13.93 -26.58
C ALA A 363 20.41 -14.75 -27.85
N TYR A 364 19.49 -15.69 -28.09
CA TYR A 364 19.54 -16.57 -29.26
C TYR A 364 18.47 -16.19 -30.26
N ASP A 365 18.82 -16.16 -31.55
CA ASP A 365 17.83 -16.06 -32.61
C ASP A 365 17.07 -17.38 -32.71
N THR A 366 15.75 -17.29 -32.86
CA THR A 366 14.89 -18.47 -32.77
C THR A 366 14.81 -19.29 -34.05
N LYS A 367 15.33 -18.76 -35.16
CA LYS A 367 15.42 -19.47 -36.43
C LYS A 367 16.78 -20.13 -36.60
N SER A 368 17.87 -19.39 -36.36
CA SER A 368 19.23 -19.93 -36.51
C SER A 368 19.72 -20.68 -35.27
N MET A 369 19.15 -20.41 -34.09
CA MET A 369 19.64 -20.88 -32.79
C MET A 369 21.07 -20.42 -32.46
N GLU A 370 21.53 -19.35 -33.12
CA GLU A 370 22.83 -18.72 -32.88
C GLU A 370 22.70 -17.49 -31.97
N LEU A 371 23.79 -17.12 -31.30
CA LEU A 371 23.84 -15.92 -30.47
C LEU A 371 23.76 -14.66 -31.33
N ILE A 372 22.84 -13.76 -30.99
CA ILE A 372 22.55 -12.55 -31.78
C ILE A 372 23.72 -11.55 -31.80
N ASN A 373 24.56 -11.57 -30.76
CA ASN A 373 25.74 -10.70 -30.65
C ASN A 373 27.06 -11.50 -30.73
N ASN A 374 27.03 -12.74 -31.27
CA ASN A 374 28.15 -13.70 -31.28
C ASN A 374 28.75 -14.01 -29.89
N SER A 375 28.14 -13.49 -28.82
CA SER A 375 28.61 -13.48 -27.44
C SER A 375 27.45 -13.08 -26.52
N SER A 376 27.59 -13.27 -25.21
CA SER A 376 26.63 -12.76 -24.24
C SER A 376 26.73 -11.23 -24.13
N PHE A 377 25.61 -10.58 -23.84
CA PHE A 377 25.63 -9.21 -23.39
C PHE A 377 26.18 -9.17 -21.98
N GLU A 378 27.04 -8.19 -21.67
CA GLU A 378 27.62 -7.98 -20.33
C GLU A 378 26.56 -7.76 -19.23
N SER A 379 25.32 -7.49 -19.64
CA SER A 379 24.32 -6.87 -18.80
C SER A 379 22.94 -6.93 -19.46
N MET A 380 21.88 -7.13 -18.67
CA MET A 380 20.49 -6.98 -19.11
C MET A 380 20.21 -5.59 -19.69
N GLN A 381 20.86 -4.56 -19.16
CA GLN A 381 20.71 -3.18 -19.66
C GLN A 381 21.32 -3.04 -21.07
N LYS A 382 22.49 -3.66 -21.31
CA LYS A 382 23.14 -3.67 -22.63
C LYS A 382 22.33 -4.45 -23.66
N CYS A 383 21.76 -5.59 -23.25
CA CYS A 383 20.81 -6.33 -24.08
C CYS A 383 19.56 -5.49 -24.41
N ALA A 384 19.00 -4.78 -23.42
CA ALA A 384 17.84 -3.93 -23.63
C ALA A 384 18.13 -2.74 -24.56
N GLU A 385 19.30 -2.10 -24.41
CA GLU A 385 19.80 -1.05 -25.31
C GLU A 385 19.93 -1.55 -26.75
N PHE A 386 20.52 -2.73 -26.95
CA PHE A 386 20.68 -3.35 -28.27
C PHE A 386 19.34 -3.54 -28.99
N PHE A 387 18.32 -4.05 -28.29
CA PHE A 387 16.99 -4.24 -28.87
C PHE A 387 16.09 -2.99 -28.83
N ASN A 388 16.58 -1.88 -28.28
CA ASN A 388 15.82 -0.65 -28.03
C ASN A 388 14.49 -0.90 -27.27
N VAL A 389 14.59 -1.63 -26.15
CA VAL A 389 13.45 -1.97 -25.28
C VAL A 389 13.73 -1.60 -23.82
N ASP A 390 12.68 -1.60 -22.99
CA ASP A 390 12.84 -1.44 -21.54
C ASP A 390 13.51 -2.67 -20.91
N TYR A 391 14.44 -2.46 -19.97
CA TYR A 391 15.19 -3.54 -19.32
C TYR A 391 14.29 -4.58 -18.63
N ARG A 392 13.11 -4.18 -18.12
CA ARG A 392 12.14 -5.09 -17.51
C ARG A 392 11.60 -6.09 -18.54
N SER A 393 11.57 -5.70 -19.82
CA SER A 393 11.20 -6.62 -20.88
C SER A 393 12.22 -7.74 -21.08
N ILE A 394 13.50 -7.51 -20.78
CA ILE A 394 14.53 -8.55 -20.80
C ILE A 394 14.37 -9.40 -19.52
N SER A 395 14.34 -8.75 -18.36
CA SER A 395 14.23 -9.41 -17.05
C SER A 395 13.01 -10.34 -16.93
N ASN A 396 11.83 -9.91 -17.39
CA ASN A 396 10.60 -10.69 -17.28
C ASN A 396 10.57 -11.95 -18.17
N ASN A 397 11.48 -12.06 -19.14
CA ASN A 397 11.50 -13.15 -20.10
C ASN A 397 12.80 -13.97 -20.05
N LEU A 398 13.73 -13.60 -19.17
CA LEU A 398 14.97 -14.32 -18.91
C LEU A 398 14.65 -15.72 -18.35
N ASP A 399 15.29 -16.76 -18.88
CA ASP A 399 15.18 -18.17 -18.48
C ASP A 399 13.78 -18.79 -18.59
N THR A 400 12.84 -18.09 -19.22
CA THR A 400 11.45 -18.57 -19.33
C THR A 400 11.29 -19.71 -20.33
N LYS A 401 12.29 -19.97 -21.19
CA LYS A 401 12.21 -20.86 -22.36
C LYS A 401 11.11 -20.46 -23.36
N LEU A 402 10.61 -19.23 -23.25
CA LEU A 402 9.56 -18.71 -24.12
C LEU A 402 10.15 -17.76 -25.16
N THR A 403 9.64 -17.86 -26.38
CA THR A 403 9.99 -17.00 -27.50
C THR A 403 9.34 -15.63 -27.33
N ILE A 404 10.12 -14.56 -27.52
CA ILE A 404 9.62 -13.18 -27.46
C ILE A 404 10.03 -12.38 -28.69
N ASN A 405 9.22 -11.41 -29.11
CA ASN A 405 9.59 -10.46 -30.15
C ASN A 405 10.20 -9.19 -29.53
N LYS A 406 11.46 -8.88 -29.88
CA LYS A 406 12.17 -7.63 -29.50
C LYS A 406 12.91 -7.09 -30.71
N GLY A 407 12.78 -5.79 -30.97
CA GLY A 407 13.37 -5.17 -32.16
C GLY A 407 12.89 -5.75 -33.50
N GLY A 408 11.75 -6.44 -33.53
CA GLY A 408 11.25 -7.13 -34.74
C GLY A 408 11.78 -8.56 -34.93
N GLN A 409 12.67 -9.03 -34.06
CA GLN A 409 13.24 -10.38 -34.08
C GLN A 409 12.65 -11.25 -32.97
N PHE A 410 12.48 -12.55 -33.26
CA PHE A 410 12.05 -13.53 -32.27
C PHE A 410 13.27 -14.14 -31.61
N ILE A 411 13.35 -14.01 -30.29
CA ILE A 411 14.55 -14.35 -29.52
C ILE A 411 14.21 -15.21 -28.29
N TYR A 412 15.19 -15.99 -27.83
CA TYR A 412 15.24 -16.55 -26.48
C TYR A 412 16.25 -15.78 -25.63
N LEU A 413 16.00 -15.68 -24.32
CA LEU A 413 16.87 -14.99 -23.37
C LEU A 413 17.21 -15.91 -22.20
N PHE A 414 18.50 -16.09 -21.93
CA PHE A 414 18.99 -16.88 -20.80
C PHE A 414 20.03 -16.13 -19.98
N SER A 415 20.07 -16.44 -18.68
CA SER A 415 21.07 -15.94 -17.73
C SER A 415 22.36 -16.74 -17.72
N ASN A 416 22.43 -17.83 -18.51
CA ASN A 416 23.62 -18.65 -18.73
C ASN A 416 23.60 -19.16 -20.18
N GLU A 417 24.76 -19.57 -20.69
CA GLU A 417 24.84 -20.28 -21.96
C GLU A 417 24.10 -21.62 -21.84
N ILE A 418 23.28 -21.95 -22.83
CA ILE A 418 22.53 -23.20 -22.87
C ILE A 418 23.20 -24.22 -23.78
N ASP A 419 23.10 -25.50 -23.42
CA ASP A 419 23.72 -26.58 -24.19
C ASP A 419 22.99 -26.87 -25.51
N LYS A 420 23.67 -27.61 -26.39
CA LYS A 420 23.16 -27.95 -27.73
C LYS A 420 21.86 -28.77 -27.67
N THR A 421 21.71 -29.62 -26.66
CA THR A 421 20.52 -30.45 -26.47
C THR A 421 19.30 -29.59 -26.15
N THR A 422 19.44 -28.62 -25.24
CA THR A 422 18.38 -27.66 -24.90
C THR A 422 18.02 -26.80 -26.11
N LEU A 423 18.99 -26.35 -26.91
CA LEU A 423 18.72 -25.61 -28.16
C LEU A 423 17.90 -26.45 -29.16
N GLN A 424 18.22 -27.73 -29.31
CA GLN A 424 17.47 -28.64 -30.17
C GLN A 424 16.04 -28.84 -29.67
N GLU A 425 15.82 -29.04 -28.37
CA GLU A 425 14.48 -29.15 -27.78
C GLU A 425 13.63 -27.90 -28.04
N LEU A 426 14.22 -26.70 -27.86
CA LEU A 426 13.52 -25.43 -28.09
C LEU A 426 13.18 -25.21 -29.56
N SER A 427 14.00 -25.73 -30.48
CA SER A 427 13.73 -25.66 -31.93
C SER A 427 12.55 -26.53 -32.36
N LEU A 428 12.35 -27.68 -31.70
CA LEU A 428 11.29 -28.62 -32.02
C LEU A 428 9.92 -28.17 -31.50
N ASN A 429 9.88 -27.45 -30.37
CA ASN A 429 8.63 -27.03 -29.72
C ASN A 429 8.67 -25.55 -29.25
N PRO A 430 8.68 -24.57 -30.17
CA PRO A 430 8.73 -23.16 -29.80
C PRO A 430 7.43 -22.69 -29.13
N GLN A 431 7.52 -22.29 -27.86
CA GLN A 431 6.41 -21.71 -27.11
C GLN A 431 6.53 -20.19 -27.00
N LYS A 432 5.54 -19.44 -27.48
CA LYS A 432 5.53 -17.97 -27.42
C LYS A 432 5.07 -17.46 -26.06
N ALA A 433 5.73 -16.41 -25.56
CA ALA A 433 5.27 -15.74 -24.34
C ALA A 433 3.87 -15.14 -24.53
N LYS A 434 2.96 -15.41 -23.59
CA LYS A 434 1.53 -15.01 -23.64
C LYS A 434 1.30 -13.49 -23.70
N ASN A 435 2.34 -12.68 -23.46
CA ASN A 435 2.29 -11.21 -23.44
C ASN A 435 3.07 -10.55 -24.59
N ALA A 436 3.24 -11.24 -25.72
CA ALA A 436 3.72 -10.60 -26.93
C ALA A 436 2.75 -9.46 -27.31
N VAL A 437 3.27 -8.25 -27.40
CA VAL A 437 2.49 -7.08 -27.77
C VAL A 437 2.07 -7.24 -29.23
N SER A 438 0.84 -7.68 -29.47
CA SER A 438 0.33 -7.85 -30.83
C SER A 438 -0.07 -6.50 -31.42
N PRO A 439 0.35 -6.21 -32.66
CA PRO A 439 -0.14 -5.05 -33.39
C PRO A 439 -1.65 -5.18 -33.64
N ILE A 440 -2.34 -4.04 -33.67
CA ILE A 440 -3.79 -3.98 -33.91
C ILE A 440 -4.07 -3.08 -35.10
N TRP A 441 -4.71 -3.63 -36.12
CA TRP A 441 -5.24 -2.93 -37.27
C TRP A 441 -6.65 -2.44 -36.94
N VAL A 442 -6.94 -1.18 -37.25
CA VAL A 442 -8.24 -0.56 -36.96
C VAL A 442 -8.83 0.01 -38.22
N TYR A 443 -10.04 -0.41 -38.55
CA TYR A 443 -10.71 -0.06 -39.78
C TYR A 443 -12.06 0.60 -39.51
N LYS A 444 -12.49 1.43 -40.46
CA LYS A 444 -13.87 1.90 -40.58
C LYS A 444 -14.46 1.29 -41.84
N LYS A 445 -15.67 0.74 -41.77
CA LYS A 445 -16.33 0.16 -42.93
C LYS A 445 -17.07 1.25 -43.72
N SER A 446 -16.86 1.32 -45.02
CA SER A 446 -17.56 2.22 -45.96
C SER A 446 -17.78 1.48 -47.27
N ASN A 447 -19.01 1.45 -47.78
CA ASN A 447 -19.38 0.73 -49.01
C ASN A 447 -18.87 -0.72 -49.05
N ASP A 448 -19.07 -1.45 -47.94
CA ASP A 448 -18.59 -2.82 -47.73
C ASP A 448 -17.07 -3.05 -47.78
N GLN A 449 -16.27 -1.99 -47.82
CA GLN A 449 -14.81 -2.06 -47.76
C GLN A 449 -14.29 -1.57 -46.41
N TYR A 450 -13.23 -2.23 -45.93
CA TYR A 450 -12.50 -1.81 -44.73
C TYR A 450 -11.50 -0.71 -45.09
N ILE A 451 -11.75 0.50 -44.61
CA ILE A 451 -10.84 1.65 -44.75
C ILE A 451 -9.99 1.74 -43.49
N LEU A 452 -8.68 1.60 -43.64
CA LEU A 452 -7.75 1.67 -42.52
C LEU A 452 -7.66 3.09 -41.96
N LEU A 453 -7.77 3.23 -40.64
CA LEU A 453 -7.88 4.53 -39.97
C LEU A 453 -6.54 5.24 -39.73
N SER A 454 -5.48 4.46 -39.54
CA SER A 454 -4.11 4.92 -39.37
C SER A 454 -3.41 4.91 -40.73
N LYS A 455 -2.48 5.85 -40.97
CA LYS A 455 -1.68 6.05 -42.21
C LYS A 455 -0.95 4.78 -42.70
N ASN A 456 -1.69 3.78 -43.19
CA ASN A 456 -1.18 2.47 -43.62
C ASN A 456 -0.40 1.63 -42.58
N GLN A 457 -0.54 1.88 -41.28
CA GLN A 457 0.21 1.15 -40.25
C GLN A 457 -0.67 0.73 -39.07
N PRO A 458 -0.48 -0.46 -38.47
CA PRO A 458 -1.22 -0.86 -37.29
C PRO A 458 -0.75 -0.07 -36.06
N PHE A 459 -1.59 -0.01 -35.03
CA PHE A 459 -1.15 0.40 -33.71
C PHE A 459 -0.19 -0.65 -33.15
N LYS A 460 0.89 -0.21 -32.48
CA LYS A 460 1.89 -1.12 -31.91
C LYS A 460 1.31 -2.02 -30.82
N SER A 461 0.21 -1.62 -30.19
CA SER A 461 -0.45 -2.38 -29.13
C SER A 461 -1.92 -1.98 -28.95
N LYS A 462 -2.71 -2.86 -28.30
CA LYS A 462 -4.06 -2.55 -27.80
C LYS A 462 -4.09 -1.34 -26.87
N LEU A 463 -3.04 -1.13 -26.07
CA LEU A 463 -2.97 0.01 -25.14
C LEU A 463 -2.77 1.33 -25.90
N GLN A 464 -1.96 1.31 -26.97
CA GLN A 464 -1.79 2.48 -27.82
C GLN A 464 -3.09 2.82 -28.54
N ALA A 465 -3.72 1.84 -29.19
CA ALA A 465 -5.03 2.00 -29.83
C ALA A 465 -6.08 2.52 -28.83
N SER A 466 -6.05 2.01 -27.60
CA SER A 466 -6.95 2.44 -26.53
C SER A 466 -6.82 3.93 -26.18
N LYS A 467 -5.58 4.44 -26.09
CA LYS A 467 -5.31 5.86 -25.82
C LYS A 467 -5.68 6.77 -26.99
N GLU A 468 -5.28 6.40 -28.21
CA GLU A 468 -5.50 7.23 -29.39
C GLU A 468 -6.98 7.27 -29.82
N LEU A 469 -7.72 6.17 -29.62
CA LEU A 469 -9.14 6.08 -29.99
C LEU A 469 -10.09 6.43 -28.84
N GLY A 470 -9.59 6.60 -27.60
CA GLY A 470 -10.43 6.81 -26.41
C GLY A 470 -11.33 5.61 -26.07
N ILE A 471 -10.89 4.38 -26.40
CA ILE A 471 -11.64 3.13 -26.20
C ILE A 471 -10.89 2.26 -25.19
N SER A 472 -11.56 1.55 -24.29
CA SER A 472 -10.84 0.70 -23.32
C SER A 472 -10.14 -0.48 -24.01
N SER A 473 -8.96 -0.90 -23.51
CA SER A 473 -8.24 -2.08 -24.03
C SER A 473 -9.04 -3.40 -23.90
N LYS A 474 -9.92 -3.48 -22.90
CA LYS A 474 -10.87 -4.59 -22.72
C LYS A 474 -11.90 -4.62 -23.85
N THR A 475 -12.42 -3.47 -24.24
CA THR A 475 -13.34 -3.34 -25.38
C THR A 475 -12.67 -3.75 -26.67
N ILE A 476 -11.44 -3.27 -26.93
CA ILE A 476 -10.68 -3.67 -28.12
C ILE A 476 -10.50 -5.20 -28.16
N THR A 477 -10.16 -5.81 -27.03
CA THR A 477 -10.02 -7.28 -26.93
C THR A 477 -11.34 -8.02 -27.17
N LYS A 478 -12.47 -7.46 -26.74
CA LYS A 478 -13.80 -8.06 -26.93
C LYS A 478 -14.22 -8.12 -28.39
N TYR A 479 -13.84 -7.11 -29.19
CA TYR A 479 -14.27 -6.97 -30.58
C TYR A 479 -13.20 -7.40 -31.60
N GLU A 480 -11.98 -7.69 -31.15
CA GLU A 480 -10.88 -8.17 -31.98
C GLU A 480 -11.24 -9.45 -32.75
N ASN A 481 -11.07 -9.42 -34.08
CA ASN A 481 -11.34 -10.53 -35.01
C ASN A 481 -12.77 -11.09 -34.98
N THR A 482 -13.72 -10.34 -34.42
CA THR A 482 -15.11 -10.81 -34.33
C THR A 482 -15.96 -10.48 -35.55
N ASN A 483 -15.42 -9.72 -36.52
CA ASN A 483 -16.17 -9.09 -37.61
C ASN A 483 -17.33 -8.18 -37.15
N ASN A 484 -17.42 -7.87 -35.86
CA ASN A 484 -18.37 -6.90 -35.32
C ASN A 484 -17.65 -5.58 -35.04
N ASP A 485 -18.34 -4.47 -35.27
CA ASP A 485 -17.79 -3.15 -34.96
C ASP A 485 -18.09 -2.73 -33.51
N TYR A 486 -17.29 -1.79 -33.02
CA TYR A 486 -17.62 -0.97 -31.87
C TYR A 486 -17.53 0.49 -32.26
N LYS A 487 -18.67 1.18 -32.27
CA LYS A 487 -18.79 2.59 -32.71
C LYS A 487 -18.27 2.81 -34.15
N GLY A 488 -18.57 1.88 -35.05
CA GLY A 488 -18.14 1.92 -36.45
C GLY A 488 -16.68 1.52 -36.69
N LEU A 489 -15.99 1.01 -35.66
CA LEU A 489 -14.59 0.58 -35.74
C LEU A 489 -14.45 -0.94 -35.63
N TYR A 490 -13.65 -1.51 -36.53
CA TYR A 490 -13.31 -2.93 -36.55
C TYR A 490 -11.85 -3.11 -36.15
N PHE A 491 -11.57 -4.17 -35.38
CA PHE A 491 -10.26 -4.44 -34.81
C PHE A 491 -9.76 -5.80 -35.27
N PHE A 492 -8.57 -5.86 -35.86
CA PHE A 492 -7.96 -7.10 -36.32
C PHE A 492 -6.50 -7.21 -35.88
N ASN A 493 -6.04 -8.43 -35.63
CA ASN A 493 -4.62 -8.69 -35.37
C ASN A 493 -3.79 -8.89 -36.66
N THR A 494 -4.46 -9.01 -37.81
CA THR A 494 -3.88 -9.10 -39.15
C THR A 494 -4.50 -8.06 -40.09
N LYS A 495 -3.78 -7.71 -41.16
CA LYS A 495 -4.27 -6.77 -42.17
C LYS A 495 -5.41 -7.43 -42.96
N GLN A 496 -6.57 -6.78 -42.98
CA GLN A 496 -7.71 -7.04 -43.85
C GLN A 496 -7.61 -6.23 -45.14
#